data_AF-A0A1G1T297-F1
#
_entry.id   AF-A0A1G1T297-F1
#
_cell.length_a   1.000
_cell.length_b   1.000
_cell.length_c   1.000
_cell.angle_alpha   90.00
_cell.angle_beta   90.00
_cell.angle_gamma   90.00
#
_symmetry.space_group_name_H-M   'P 1'
#
loop_
_entity.id
_entity.type
_entity.pdbx_description
1 polymer ?
#
loop_
_entity_poly.entity_id
_entity_poly.type
_entity_poly.pdbx_seq_one_letter_code
_entity_poly.pdbx_strand_id
1 'polypeptide(L)'
;MVAANVVLDQYGAPQGLLFAPLVAALVAWLLARFASLPSPYLLVGCCMGLLSLQDVGFKLTGGGEHDLEGQGAMNVLFVFGAALAAGVLLWQWGRRPTPPWPHRAGALLVLVLLLVLHLTLFGYVGVGTSHPL
;
A
#
# COMPACT_ATOMS: atom_id res chain seq x y z
N MET A 1 5.41 -1.00 11.35
CA MET A 1 4.04 -0.50 11.13
C MET A 1 3.26 -1.41 10.20
N VAL A 2 3.72 -1.63 8.97
CA VAL A 2 3.11 -2.61 8.05
C VAL A 2 2.91 -3.98 8.70
N ALA A 3 3.98 -4.61 9.22
CA ALA A 3 3.88 -5.91 9.88
C ALA A 3 2.96 -5.89 11.11
N ALA A 4 3.01 -4.82 11.91
CA ALA A 4 2.13 -4.68 13.08
C ALA A 4 0.66 -4.55 12.67
N ASN A 5 0.37 -3.88 11.56
CA ASN A 5 -1.00 -3.75 11.04
C ASN A 5 -1.50 -5.10 10.51
N VAL A 6 -0.65 -5.86 9.81
CA VAL A 6 -0.95 -7.24 9.38
C VAL A 6 -1.26 -8.14 10.58
N VAL A 7 -0.44 -8.10 11.62
CA VAL A 7 -0.68 -8.86 12.86
C VAL A 7 -1.97 -8.41 13.55
N LEU A 8 -2.26 -7.11 13.59
CA LEU A 8 -3.50 -6.60 14.17
C LEU A 8 -4.73 -7.12 13.42
N ASP A 9 -4.68 -7.17 12.09
CA ASP A 9 -5.77 -7.71 11.29
C ASP A 9 -5.94 -9.21 11.51
N GLN A 10 -4.83 -9.96 11.63
CA GLN A 10 -4.86 -11.39 11.93
C GLN A 10 -5.59 -11.72 13.24
N TYR A 11 -5.42 -10.92 14.30
CA TYR A 11 -6.05 -11.17 15.61
C TYR A 11 -7.30 -10.33 15.89
N GLY A 12 -7.61 -9.35 15.03
CA GLY A 12 -8.60 -8.30 15.28
C GLY A 12 -9.29 -7.81 14.02
N ALA A 13 -9.43 -8.66 13.00
CA ALA A 13 -10.18 -8.34 11.78
C ALA A 13 -11.58 -7.78 12.12
N PRO A 14 -12.06 -6.74 11.41
CA PRO A 14 -11.47 -6.09 10.24
C PRO A 14 -10.68 -4.81 10.60
N GLN A 15 -10.24 -4.64 11.85
CA GLN A 15 -9.67 -3.36 12.30
C GLN A 15 -8.39 -2.98 11.54
N GLY A 16 -7.49 -3.93 11.31
CA GLY A 16 -6.23 -3.67 10.60
C GLY A 16 -6.46 -3.27 9.14
N LEU A 17 -7.44 -3.89 8.48
CA LEU A 17 -7.90 -3.53 7.14
C LEU A 17 -8.46 -2.09 7.10
N LEU A 18 -9.30 -1.69 8.07
CA LEU A 18 -9.84 -0.33 8.13
C LEU A 18 -8.75 0.73 8.36
N PHE A 19 -7.71 0.41 9.12
CA PHE A 19 -6.56 1.30 9.33
C PHE A 19 -5.56 1.28 8.17
N ALA A 20 -5.70 0.37 7.20
CA ALA A 20 -4.74 0.21 6.11
C ALA A 20 -4.44 1.51 5.33
N PRO A 21 -5.44 2.33 4.95
CA PRO A 21 -5.18 3.58 4.24
C PRO A 21 -4.40 4.60 5.07
N LEU A 22 -4.67 4.65 6.39
CA LEU A 22 -3.96 5.52 7.32
C LEU A 22 -2.50 5.07 7.51
N VAL A 23 -2.27 3.76 7.61
CA VAL A 23 -0.92 3.20 7.67
C VAL A 23 -0.16 3.48 6.37
N ALA A 24 -0.81 3.38 5.20
CA ALA A 24 -0.20 3.75 3.92
C ALA A 24 0.23 5.22 3.87
N ALA A 25 -0.64 6.14 4.29
CA ALA A 25 -0.33 7.57 4.40
C ALA A 25 0.85 7.84 5.35
N LEU A 26 0.87 7.14 6.50
CA LEU A 26 1.94 7.28 7.49
C LEU A 26 3.27 6.73 6.99
N VAL A 27 3.26 5.59 6.29
CA VAL A 27 4.46 5.02 5.65
C VAL A 27 5.01 5.98 4.60
N ALA A 28 4.16 6.53 3.73
CA ALA A 28 4.56 7.52 2.74
C ALA A 28 5.16 8.77 3.39
N TRP A 29 4.54 9.26 4.48
CA TRP A 29 5.03 10.40 5.24
C TRP A 29 6.40 10.13 5.86
N LEU A 30 6.58 8.98 6.52
CA LEU A 30 7.83 8.57 7.16
C LEU A 30 8.95 8.40 6.14
N LEU A 31 8.68 7.69 5.04
CA LEU A 31 9.65 7.51 3.95
C LEU A 31 10.06 8.87 3.38
N ALA A 32 9.09 9.73 3.04
CA ALA A 32 9.40 11.04 2.49
C ALA A 32 10.17 11.93 3.49
N ARG A 33 9.91 11.80 4.79
CA ARG A 33 10.52 12.65 5.82
C ARG A 33 11.93 12.20 6.19
N PHE A 34 12.11 10.90 6.43
CA PHE A 34 13.28 10.33 7.10
C PHE A 34 14.14 9.44 6.20
N ALA A 35 13.60 8.87 5.11
CA ALA A 35 14.42 8.08 4.22
C ALA A 35 15.30 9.00 3.37
N SER A 36 16.61 8.75 3.37
CA SER A 36 17.60 9.43 2.53
C SER A 36 17.66 8.78 1.15
N LEU A 37 16.51 8.70 0.46
CA LEU A 37 16.43 8.13 -0.88
C LEU A 37 16.73 9.21 -1.93
N PRO A 38 17.73 9.01 -2.81
CA PRO A 38 18.19 10.06 -3.72
C PRO A 38 17.22 10.34 -4.88
N SER A 39 16.27 9.44 -5.11
CA SER A 39 15.42 9.45 -6.30
C SER A 39 13.94 9.32 -5.91
N PRO A 40 13.04 10.12 -6.52
CA PRO A 40 11.61 10.02 -6.24
C PRO A 40 11.04 8.67 -6.70
N TYR A 41 11.67 8.03 -7.70
CA TYR A 41 11.29 6.70 -8.17
C TYR A 41 11.58 5.62 -7.12
N LEU A 42 12.72 5.70 -6.43
CA LEU A 42 13.05 4.78 -5.33
C LEU A 42 12.10 4.99 -4.15
N LEU A 43 11.79 6.25 -3.83
CA LEU A 43 10.83 6.56 -2.77
C LEU A 43 9.46 5.95 -3.04
N VAL A 44 8.94 6.13 -4.26
CA VAL A 44 7.68 5.51 -4.70
C VAL A 44 7.78 4.00 -4.69
N GLY A 45 8.87 3.42 -5.21
CA GLY A 45 9.08 1.98 -5.25
C GLY A 45 9.09 1.36 -3.85
N CYS A 46 9.81 1.95 -2.90
CA CYS A 46 9.81 1.53 -1.50
C CYS A 46 8.42 1.67 -0.86
N CYS A 47 7.71 2.78 -1.15
CA CYS A 47 6.36 2.99 -0.65
C CYS A 47 5.41 1.90 -1.16
N MET A 48 5.38 1.68 -2.48
CA MET A 48 4.54 0.63 -3.08
C MET A 48 4.93 -0.76 -2.60
N GLY A 49 6.22 -1.08 -2.48
CA GLY A 49 6.65 -2.36 -1.93
C GLY A 49 6.13 -2.62 -0.53
N LEU A 50 6.17 -1.61 0.36
CA LEU A 50 5.63 -1.72 1.72
C LEU A 50 4.10 -1.85 1.75
N LEU A 51 3.40 -1.09 0.91
CA LEU A 51 1.95 -1.19 0.76
C LEU A 51 1.55 -2.57 0.23
N SER A 52 2.25 -3.08 -0.79
CA SER A 52 2.03 -4.40 -1.38
C SER A 52 2.26 -5.53 -0.37
N LEU A 53 3.30 -5.44 0.46
CA LEU A 53 3.54 -6.39 1.54
C LEU A 53 2.41 -6.39 2.56
N GLN A 54 1.84 -5.22 2.86
CA GLN A 54 0.70 -5.11 3.76
C GLN A 54 -0.55 -5.79 3.18
N ASP A 55 -0.88 -5.50 1.92
CA ASP A 55 -2.03 -6.08 1.23
C ASP A 55 -1.93 -7.61 1.07
N VAL A 56 -0.77 -8.10 0.62
CA VAL A 56 -0.51 -9.54 0.55
C VAL A 56 -0.56 -10.17 1.93
N GLY A 57 -0.02 -9.50 2.95
CA GLY A 57 -0.12 -9.93 4.34
C GLY A 57 -1.56 -10.17 4.75
N PHE A 58 -2.44 -9.17 4.58
CA PHE A 58 -3.87 -9.31 4.90
C PHE A 58 -4.55 -10.43 4.12
N LYS A 59 -4.33 -10.50 2.81
CA LYS A 59 -4.95 -11.52 1.97
C LYS A 59 -4.53 -12.94 2.34
N LEU A 60 -3.29 -13.11 2.81
CA LEU A 60 -2.79 -14.41 3.26
C LEU A 60 -3.21 -14.75 4.70
N THR A 61 -3.35 -13.75 5.57
CA THR A 61 -3.69 -13.96 6.99
C THR A 61 -5.18 -13.89 7.29
N GLY A 62 -6.00 -13.32 6.40
CA GLY A 62 -7.45 -13.17 6.53
C GLY A 62 -8.24 -14.50 6.42
N GLY A 63 -7.58 -15.64 6.62
CA GLY A 63 -8.22 -16.96 6.71
C GLY A 63 -8.71 -17.55 5.38
N GLY A 64 -8.49 -16.87 4.25
CA GLY A 64 -8.93 -17.35 2.93
C GLY A 64 -10.44 -17.54 2.78
N GLU A 65 -11.21 -16.98 3.71
CA GLU A 65 -12.67 -16.97 3.73
C GLU A 65 -13.25 -15.81 2.91
N HIS A 66 -12.42 -15.04 2.21
CA HIS A 66 -12.91 -13.95 1.40
C HIS A 66 -13.55 -14.49 0.13
N ASP A 67 -14.87 -14.31 0.06
CA ASP A 67 -15.58 -14.32 -1.20
C ASP A 67 -15.10 -13.18 -2.10
N LEU A 68 -15.59 -13.17 -3.34
CA LEU A 68 -15.21 -12.15 -4.33
C LEU A 68 -15.57 -10.73 -3.87
N GLU A 69 -16.58 -10.58 -3.01
CA GLU A 69 -17.02 -9.29 -2.48
C GLU A 69 -16.01 -8.75 -1.46
N GLY A 70 -15.62 -9.56 -0.48
CA GLY A 70 -14.60 -9.22 0.51
C GLY A 70 -13.25 -8.90 -0.14
N GLN A 71 -12.86 -9.67 -1.16
CA GLN A 71 -11.65 -9.39 -1.94
C GLN A 71 -11.73 -8.05 -2.68
N GLY A 72 -12.90 -7.74 -3.24
CA GLY A 72 -13.18 -6.44 -3.85
C GLY A 72 -12.99 -5.30 -2.86
N ALA A 73 -13.54 -5.43 -1.64
CA ALA A 73 -13.39 -4.43 -0.59
C ALA A 73 -11.91 -4.22 -0.20
N MET A 74 -11.13 -5.30 -0.07
CA MET A 74 -9.69 -5.20 0.20
C MET A 74 -8.95 -4.46 -0.90
N ASN A 75 -9.20 -4.80 -2.16
CA ASN A 75 -8.57 -4.14 -3.30
C ASN A 75 -8.92 -2.64 -3.37
N VAL A 76 -10.18 -2.27 -3.05
CA VAL A 76 -10.60 -0.86 -3.00
C VAL A 76 -9.87 -0.11 -1.88
N LEU A 77 -9.78 -0.69 -0.68
CA LEU A 77 -9.06 -0.07 0.43
C LEU A 77 -7.55 0.06 0.16
N PHE A 78 -6.96 -0.91 -0.53
CA PHE A 78 -5.58 -0.84 -1.01
C PHE A 78 -5.38 0.32 -2.00
N VAL A 79 -6.24 0.45 -3.00
CA VAL A 79 -6.20 1.57 -3.97
C VAL A 79 -6.38 2.91 -3.26
N PHE A 80 -7.31 2.98 -2.30
CA PHE A 80 -7.52 4.19 -1.50
C PHE A 80 -6.28 4.54 -0.67
N GLY A 81 -5.63 3.55 -0.05
CA GLY A 81 -4.37 3.74 0.66
C GLY A 81 -3.23 4.22 -0.25
N ALA A 82 -3.12 3.68 -1.47
CA ALA A 82 -2.16 4.14 -2.46
C ALA A 82 -2.43 5.58 -2.91
N ALA A 83 -3.69 5.97 -3.08
CA ALA A 83 -4.08 7.35 -3.40
C ALA A 83 -3.72 8.32 -2.27
N LEU A 84 -3.97 7.96 -1.00
CA LEU A 84 -3.55 8.77 0.15
C LEU A 84 -2.03 8.89 0.24
N ALA A 85 -1.30 7.80 0.03
CA ALA A 85 0.16 7.81 -0.03
C ALA A 85 0.67 8.76 -1.12
N ALA A 86 0.10 8.73 -2.33
CA ALA A 86 0.44 9.65 -3.40
C ALA A 86 0.18 11.12 -3.03
N GLY A 87 -0.95 11.41 -2.38
CA GLY A 87 -1.26 12.76 -1.88
C GLY A 87 -0.24 13.26 -0.85
N VAL A 88 0.18 12.40 0.08
CA VAL A 88 1.23 12.72 1.06
C VAL A 88 2.58 12.98 0.39
N LEU A 89 2.98 12.15 -0.58
CA LEU A 89 4.22 12.35 -1.33
C LEU A 89 4.22 13.69 -2.07
N LEU A 90 3.13 14.02 -2.76
CA LEU A 90 2.96 15.30 -3.45
C LEU A 90 3.05 16.49 -2.50
N TRP A 91 2.36 16.41 -1.37
CA TRP A 91 2.40 17.45 -0.33
C TRP A 91 3.81 17.66 0.21
N GLN A 92 4.55 16.58 0.46
CA GLN A 92 5.93 16.64 0.96
C GLN A 92 6.90 17.21 -0.09
N TRP A 93 6.72 16.89 -1.37
CA TRP A 93 7.52 17.46 -2.45
C TRP A 93 7.32 18.97 -2.59
N GLY A 94 6.13 19.49 -2.28
CA GLY A 94 5.87 20.94 -2.24
C GLY A 94 6.62 21.71 -1.15
N ARG A 95 7.11 21.01 -0.10
CA ARG A 95 7.72 21.63 1.10
C ARG A 95 9.25 21.54 1.16
N ARG A 96 9.89 20.92 0.17
CA ARG A 96 11.33 20.68 0.16
C ARG A 96 11.93 21.03 -1.20
N PRO A 97 13.22 21.40 -1.26
CA PRO A 97 13.96 21.43 -2.52
C PRO A 97 14.01 20.00 -3.07
N THR A 98 13.07 19.70 -3.96
CA THR A 98 12.80 18.37 -4.50
C THR A 98 13.02 18.39 -6.01
N PRO A 99 13.16 17.21 -6.64
CA PRO A 99 13.43 17.12 -8.07
C PRO A 99 12.42 17.92 -8.93
N PRO A 100 12.81 18.30 -10.16
CA PRO A 100 11.94 18.97 -11.13
C PRO A 100 10.59 18.27 -11.30
N TRP A 101 9.55 19.04 -11.64
CA TRP A 101 8.19 18.52 -11.84
C TRP A 101 8.09 17.27 -12.76
N PRO A 102 8.84 17.18 -13.88
CA PRO A 102 8.82 15.98 -14.73
C PRO A 102 9.19 14.68 -13.99
N HIS A 103 10.14 14.73 -13.06
CA HIS A 103 10.51 13.55 -12.28
C HIS A 103 9.45 13.16 -11.24
N ARG A 104 8.71 14.15 -10.71
CA ARG A 104 7.58 13.89 -9.80
C ARG A 104 6.43 13.23 -10.55
N ALA A 105 6.10 13.76 -11.74
CA ALA A 105 5.09 13.17 -12.62
C ALA A 105 5.50 11.75 -13.05
N GLY A 106 6.76 11.56 -13.44
CA GLY A 106 7.28 10.23 -13.77
C GLY A 106 7.22 9.25 -12.60
N ALA A 107 7.54 9.69 -11.39
CA ALA A 107 7.45 8.85 -10.19
C ALA A 107 5.99 8.47 -9.87
N LEU A 108 5.03 9.39 -10.04
CA LEU A 108 3.61 9.07 -9.90
C LEU A 108 3.12 8.09 -10.97
N LEU A 109 3.59 8.22 -12.21
CA LEU A 109 3.30 7.24 -13.26
C LEU A 109 3.82 5.86 -12.87
N VAL A 110 5.03 5.77 -12.34
CA VAL A 110 5.58 4.51 -11.81
C VAL A 110 4.73 3.97 -10.66
N LEU A 111 4.23 4.82 -9.76
CA LEU A 111 3.32 4.40 -8.69
C LEU A 111 2.06 3.75 -9.26
N VAL A 112 1.43 4.37 -10.25
CA VAL A 112 0.23 3.83 -10.92
C VAL A 112 0.54 2.52 -11.63
N LEU A 113 1.66 2.41 -12.34
CA LEU A 113 2.07 1.18 -13.02
C LEU A 113 2.30 0.04 -12.02
N LEU A 114 2.99 0.30 -10.91
CA LEU A 114 3.19 -0.67 -9.84
C LEU A 114 1.88 -1.08 -9.17
N LEU A 115 0.95 -0.15 -9.00
CA LEU A 115 -0.38 -0.42 -8.45
C LEU A 115 -1.18 -1.37 -9.36
N VAL A 116 -1.22 -1.10 -10.66
CA VAL A 116 -1.89 -1.96 -11.65
C VAL A 116 -1.23 -3.33 -11.71
N LEU A 117 0.11 -3.38 -11.73
CA LEU A 117 0.85 -4.64 -11.72
C LEU A 117 0.52 -5.46 -10.47
N HIS A 118 0.51 -4.83 -9.29
CA HIS A 118 0.16 -5.47 -8.03
C HIS A 118 -1.26 -6.05 -8.06
N LEU A 119 -2.25 -5.26 -8.48
CA LEU A 119 -3.64 -5.73 -8.54
C LEU A 119 -3.82 -6.87 -9.55
N THR A 120 -3.04 -6.88 -10.63
CA THR A 120 -3.08 -7.95 -11.64
C THR A 120 -2.48 -9.25 -11.08
N LEU A 121 -1.37 -9.16 -10.35
CA LEU A 121 -0.67 -10.32 -9.80
C LEU A 121 -1.30 -10.86 -8.52
N PHE A 122 -1.75 -9.96 -7.64
CA PHE A 122 -2.15 -10.27 -6.27
C PHE A 122 -3.62 -9.91 -5.97
N GLY A 123 -4.39 -9.54 -6.99
CA GLY A 123 -5.81 -9.16 -6.83
C GLY A 123 -6.70 -10.29 -6.30
N TYR A 124 -6.32 -11.55 -6.53
CA TYR A 124 -7.07 -12.75 -6.15
C TYR A 124 -6.33 -13.65 -5.15
N VAL A 125 -5.24 -13.16 -4.56
CA VAL A 125 -4.53 -13.94 -3.53
C VAL A 125 -5.45 -14.17 -2.34
N GLY A 126 -5.43 -15.40 -1.81
CA GLY A 126 -6.25 -15.80 -0.66
C GLY A 126 -7.69 -16.16 -1.00
N VAL A 127 -8.16 -15.96 -2.24
CA VAL A 127 -9.54 -16.32 -2.61
C VAL A 127 -9.71 -17.83 -2.63
N GLY A 128 -10.69 -18.34 -1.89
CA GLY A 128 -11.05 -19.75 -1.89
C GLY A 128 -10.04 -20.69 -1.22
N THR A 129 -9.03 -20.15 -0.53
CA THR A 129 -8.14 -20.97 0.29
C THR A 129 -8.80 -21.29 1.62
N SER A 130 -9.61 -22.35 1.65
CA SER A 130 -10.08 -22.96 2.90
C SER A 130 -8.93 -23.65 3.61
N HIS A 131 -8.09 -22.90 4.32
CA HIS A 131 -7.13 -23.53 5.23
C HIS A 131 -7.79 -23.69 6.60
N PRO A 132 -8.17 -24.93 7.01
CA PRO A 132 -8.42 -25.22 8.41
C PRO A 132 -7.07 -25.13 9.12
N LEU A 133 -6.92 -24.19 10.03
CA LEU A 133 -5.95 -24.25 11.12
C LEU A 133 -6.73 -24.39 12.43
#